data_AF-A0A399XNI7-F1
#
_entry.id   AF-A0A399XNI7-F1
#
_cell.length_a   1.000
_cell.length_b   1.000
_cell.length_c   1.000
_cell.angle_alpha   90.00
_cell.angle_beta   90.00
_cell.angle_gamma   90.00
#
_symmetry.space_group_name_H-M   'P 1'
#
loop_
_entity.id
_entity.type
_entity.pdbx_description
1 polymer ?
#
loop_
_entity_poly.entity_id
_entity_poly.type
_entity_poly.pdbx_seq_one_letter_code
_entity_poly.pdbx_strand_id
1 'polypeptide(L)'
;MATWGEVERELLATRLPNGAPDFDSVRRRYLAELSLHTARSTIVYETAGFSPPQGVAPDDVSITLDPDVGAFMEVVHGLPRDVPLDLILHSPGGTAEAAEAIVEYLRGRFDEFRVIVPIAAMSAATMVAMAADEIVMGAHSQLGPIDPQLTIATPEGPRSAPAAAIRAQFVEARSDLKEHPEHTAAWLPILRSMAPALLQLCEDAEKLSKSMVTDWLSRYMFRDHDEPQRDAEIAADALSDYSSFMSHARRLGVGRLRELGIKVVDLESDDKLQDLVLSVHHAVNHTMNHTGVVKLVENNQGKTFVRRVAGLAVQVGPPGQAPVPQPNRQQRRQADRDHRKRPS
;
A
#
# COMPACT_ATOMS: atom_id res chain seq x y z
N MET A 1 -6.49 2.64 23.70
CA MET A 1 -5.52 2.61 22.59
C MET A 1 -4.23 2.00 23.07
N ALA A 2 -3.82 0.82 22.59
CA ALA A 2 -2.43 0.40 22.78
C ALA A 2 -1.59 1.21 21.81
N THR A 3 -1.05 2.31 22.30
CA THR A 3 -0.11 3.15 21.56
C THR A 3 1.11 2.33 21.13
N TRP A 4 1.83 2.80 20.11
CA TRP A 4 3.08 2.15 19.66
C TRP A 4 4.04 1.81 20.82
N GLY A 5 4.16 2.71 21.80
CA GLY A 5 5.03 2.53 22.98
C GLY A 5 4.47 1.56 24.03
N GLU A 6 3.16 1.31 24.07
CA GLU A 6 2.59 0.26 24.93
C GLU A 6 2.86 -1.12 24.38
N VAL A 7 2.69 -1.30 23.06
CA VAL A 7 3.08 -2.55 22.39
C VAL A 7 4.57 -2.79 22.52
N GLU A 8 5.41 -1.74 22.42
CA GLU A 8 6.85 -1.86 22.67
C GLU A 8 7.14 -2.35 24.10
N ARG A 9 6.53 -1.73 25.12
CA ARG A 9 6.70 -2.16 26.52
C ARG A 9 6.28 -3.61 26.74
N GLU A 10 5.21 -4.05 26.10
CA GLU A 10 4.75 -5.43 26.17
C GLU A 10 5.74 -6.41 25.51
N LEU A 11 6.27 -6.06 24.34
CA LEU A 11 7.31 -6.83 23.65
C LEU A 11 8.60 -6.92 24.49
N LEU A 12 8.94 -5.85 25.21
CA LEU A 12 10.08 -5.86 26.13
C LEU A 12 9.85 -6.78 27.34
N ALA A 13 8.61 -6.95 27.77
CA ALA A 13 8.21 -7.84 28.87
C ALA A 13 8.04 -9.30 28.43
N THR A 14 7.67 -9.53 27.17
CA THR A 14 7.42 -10.87 26.61
C THR A 14 8.65 -11.35 25.86
N ARG A 15 9.42 -12.26 26.48
CA ARG A 15 10.71 -12.73 25.94
C ARG A 15 10.68 -14.23 25.64
N LEU A 16 11.30 -14.58 24.52
CA LEU A 16 11.65 -15.96 24.19
C LEU A 16 12.73 -16.47 25.17
N PRO A 17 12.95 -17.81 25.28
CA PRO A 17 13.99 -18.38 26.14
C PRO A 17 15.41 -17.87 25.87
N ASN A 18 15.67 -17.36 24.66
CA ASN A 18 16.94 -16.75 24.26
C ASN A 18 17.04 -15.25 24.59
N GLY A 19 16.04 -14.65 25.25
CA GLY A 19 16.00 -13.24 25.62
C GLY A 19 15.55 -12.28 24.51
N ALA A 20 15.28 -12.77 23.30
CA ALA A 20 14.74 -11.95 22.22
C ALA A 20 13.27 -11.57 22.50
N PRO A 21 12.79 -10.40 22.03
CA PRO A 21 11.36 -10.08 22.09
C PRO A 21 10.54 -11.13 21.33
N ASP A 22 9.40 -11.54 21.91
CA ASP A 22 8.47 -12.46 21.27
C ASP A 22 7.42 -11.72 20.43
N PHE A 23 7.83 -11.34 19.21
CA PHE A 23 6.98 -10.62 18.27
C PHE A 23 5.75 -11.43 17.84
N ASP A 24 5.90 -12.75 17.71
CA ASP A 24 4.86 -13.61 17.17
C ASP A 24 3.73 -13.79 18.19
N SER A 25 4.06 -14.03 19.47
CA SER A 25 3.03 -14.19 20.50
C SER A 25 2.20 -12.93 20.69
N VAL A 26 2.83 -11.75 20.73
CA VAL A 26 2.11 -10.46 20.89
C VAL A 26 1.22 -10.18 19.68
N ARG A 27 1.75 -10.31 18.46
CA ARG A 27 0.99 -10.06 17.22
C ARG A 27 -0.20 -11.01 17.08
N ARG A 28 0.02 -12.31 17.28
CA ARG A 28 -1.03 -13.34 17.18
C ARG A 28 -2.11 -13.18 18.23
N ARG A 29 -1.74 -12.76 19.46
CA ARG A 29 -2.71 -12.46 20.52
C ARG A 29 -3.65 -11.33 20.10
N TYR A 30 -3.13 -10.19 19.67
CA TYR A 30 -3.97 -9.07 19.21
C TYR A 30 -4.84 -9.45 18.01
N LEU A 31 -4.32 -10.22 17.06
CA LEU A 31 -5.07 -10.67 15.89
C LEU A 31 -6.21 -11.64 16.27
N ALA A 32 -5.98 -12.53 17.23
CA ALA A 32 -7.01 -13.41 17.77
C ALA A 32 -8.07 -12.64 18.57
N GLU A 33 -7.66 -11.68 19.40
CA GLU A 33 -8.58 -10.81 20.16
C GLU A 33 -9.47 -9.96 19.24
N LEU A 34 -8.91 -9.45 18.13
CA LEU A 34 -9.67 -8.74 17.10
C LEU A 34 -10.72 -9.64 16.44
N SER A 35 -10.31 -10.84 16.00
CA SER A 35 -11.22 -11.83 15.41
C SER A 35 -12.36 -12.22 16.36
N LEU A 36 -12.06 -12.38 17.65
CA LEU A 36 -13.07 -12.63 18.68
C LEU A 36 -14.01 -11.45 18.89
N HIS A 37 -13.50 -10.22 18.83
CA HIS A 37 -14.31 -9.00 18.99
C HIS A 37 -15.25 -8.78 17.82
N THR A 38 -14.79 -9.01 16.58
CA THR A 38 -15.62 -8.81 15.38
C THR A 38 -16.46 -10.02 15.02
N ALA A 39 -16.18 -11.19 15.61
CA ALA A 39 -16.76 -12.49 15.26
C ALA A 39 -16.52 -12.87 13.78
N ARG A 40 -15.37 -12.46 13.24
CA ARG A 40 -14.98 -12.65 11.83
C ARG A 40 -13.62 -13.37 11.76
N SER A 41 -13.40 -14.11 10.69
CA SER A 41 -12.03 -14.56 10.38
C SER A 41 -11.20 -13.32 10.08
N THR A 42 -9.98 -13.22 10.59
CA THR A 42 -9.17 -12.01 10.42
C THR A 42 -7.83 -12.34 9.81
N ILE A 43 -7.50 -11.66 8.72
CA ILE A 43 -6.19 -11.70 8.07
C ILE A 43 -5.59 -10.30 8.14
N VAL A 44 -4.29 -10.23 8.42
CA VAL A 44 -3.50 -9.01 8.26
C VAL A 44 -2.56 -9.17 7.08
N TYR A 45 -2.59 -8.21 6.16
CA TYR A 45 -1.66 -8.07 5.04
C TYR A 45 -1.02 -6.68 5.11
N GLU A 46 0.25 -6.64 5.51
CA GLU A 46 1.00 -5.39 5.54
C GLU A 46 2.36 -5.54 4.86
N THR A 47 2.81 -4.44 4.24
CA THR A 47 4.16 -4.33 3.68
C THR A 47 4.88 -3.10 4.22
N ALA A 48 6.21 -3.16 4.24
CA ALA A 48 7.08 -2.03 4.58
C ALA A 48 7.18 -1.00 3.43
N GLY A 49 6.33 -1.08 2.41
CA GLY A 49 6.52 -0.36 1.15
C GLY A 49 6.31 1.16 1.20
N PHE A 50 5.73 1.69 2.28
CA PHE A 50 5.71 3.13 2.52
C PHE A 50 7.04 3.69 3.05
N SER A 51 7.90 2.84 3.60
CA SER A 51 9.23 3.20 4.09
C SER A 51 10.16 1.98 4.00
N PRO A 52 10.47 1.51 2.79
CA PRO A 52 11.21 0.27 2.61
C PRO A 52 12.65 0.43 3.13
N PRO A 53 13.19 -0.58 3.85
CA PRO A 53 14.60 -0.59 4.22
C PRO A 53 15.52 -0.48 3.01
N GLN A 54 16.73 0.05 3.21
CA GLN A 54 17.71 0.17 2.13
C GLN A 54 18.06 -1.20 1.53
N GLY A 55 18.08 -1.30 0.20
CA GLY A 55 18.44 -2.52 -0.51
C GLY A 55 17.30 -3.52 -0.69
N VAL A 56 16.08 -3.18 -0.29
CA VAL A 56 14.88 -3.97 -0.56
C VAL A 56 14.39 -3.68 -1.98
N ALA A 57 14.13 -4.74 -2.76
CA ALA A 57 13.60 -4.58 -4.10
C ALA A 57 12.13 -4.11 -4.05
N PRO A 58 11.66 -3.27 -4.99
CA PRO A 58 10.26 -2.82 -5.01
C PRO A 58 9.25 -3.97 -4.92
N ASP A 59 9.48 -5.05 -5.67
CA ASP A 59 8.60 -6.23 -5.69
C ASP A 59 8.48 -6.93 -4.33
N ASP A 60 9.48 -6.82 -3.46
CA ASP A 60 9.44 -7.42 -2.12
C ASP A 60 8.42 -6.74 -1.18
N VAL A 61 8.05 -5.50 -1.49
CA VAL A 61 7.16 -4.65 -0.67
C VAL A 61 5.89 -4.21 -1.41
N SER A 62 5.74 -4.57 -2.69
CA SER A 62 4.55 -4.36 -3.50
C SER A 62 3.65 -5.59 -3.52
N ILE A 63 2.38 -5.44 -3.91
CA ILE A 63 1.47 -6.54 -4.22
C ILE A 63 1.89 -7.18 -5.55
N THR A 64 2.31 -8.44 -5.54
CA THR A 64 2.80 -9.21 -6.69
C THR A 64 2.11 -10.56 -6.77
N LEU A 65 2.03 -11.16 -7.97
CA LEU A 65 1.33 -12.43 -8.16
C LEU A 65 1.97 -13.56 -7.31
N ASP A 66 3.29 -13.65 -7.37
CA ASP A 66 4.14 -14.51 -6.52
C ASP A 66 5.05 -13.57 -5.70
N PRO A 67 5.04 -13.63 -4.35
CA PRO A 67 4.45 -14.66 -3.52
C PRO A 67 3.04 -14.40 -2.96
N ASP A 68 2.38 -13.29 -3.28
CA ASP A 68 1.23 -12.88 -2.47
C ASP A 68 0.00 -13.77 -2.63
N VAL A 69 -0.29 -14.27 -3.84
CA VAL A 69 -1.38 -15.25 -4.02
C VAL A 69 -1.09 -16.52 -3.20
N GLY A 70 0.15 -17.00 -3.23
CA GLY A 70 0.58 -18.14 -2.41
C GLY A 70 0.50 -17.86 -0.90
N ALA A 71 0.83 -16.64 -0.48
CA ALA A 71 0.70 -16.19 0.90
C ALA A 71 -0.77 -16.20 1.36
N PHE A 72 -1.69 -15.69 0.53
CA PHE A 72 -3.13 -15.78 0.79
C PHE A 72 -3.61 -17.22 0.84
N MET A 73 -3.12 -18.10 -0.04
CA MET A 73 -3.46 -19.53 0.01
C MET A 73 -3.05 -20.19 1.34
N GLU A 74 -1.87 -19.85 1.86
CA GLU A 74 -1.38 -20.35 3.16
C GLU A 74 -2.27 -19.87 4.32
N VAL A 75 -2.52 -18.56 4.42
CA VAL A 75 -3.24 -17.99 5.57
C VAL A 75 -4.74 -18.23 5.52
N VAL A 76 -5.32 -18.48 4.35
CA VAL A 76 -6.75 -18.80 4.22
C VAL A 76 -7.02 -20.27 4.53
N HIS A 77 -6.02 -21.15 4.37
CA HIS A 77 -6.18 -22.57 4.65
C HIS A 77 -6.64 -22.77 6.11
N GLY A 78 -7.76 -23.47 6.33
CA GLY A 78 -8.28 -23.79 7.67
C GLY A 78 -9.21 -22.74 8.30
N LEU A 79 -9.32 -21.54 7.73
CA LEU A 79 -10.37 -20.60 8.15
C LEU A 79 -11.75 -21.16 7.77
N PRO A 80 -12.83 -20.95 8.54
CA PRO A 80 -14.19 -21.36 8.16
C PRO A 80 -14.69 -20.62 6.88
N ARG A 81 -15.61 -21.20 6.11
CA ARG A 81 -16.20 -20.58 4.88
C ARG A 81 -17.41 -19.71 5.19
N ASP A 82 -18.16 -20.11 6.21
CA ASP A 82 -19.39 -19.52 6.71
C ASP A 82 -19.17 -18.34 7.67
N VAL A 83 -17.92 -18.04 8.01
CA VAL A 83 -17.56 -16.88 8.82
C VAL A 83 -17.01 -15.79 7.89
N PRO A 84 -17.58 -14.57 7.91
CA PRO A 84 -17.08 -13.46 7.12
C PRO A 84 -15.62 -13.11 7.40
N LEU A 85 -14.98 -12.45 6.44
CA LEU A 85 -13.57 -12.06 6.54
C LEU A 85 -13.42 -10.57 6.93
N ASP A 86 -12.46 -10.30 7.80
CA ASP A 86 -11.79 -9.01 7.99
C ASP A 86 -10.38 -9.09 7.42
N LEU A 87 -10.06 -8.21 6.47
CA LEU A 87 -8.72 -8.05 5.93
C LEU A 87 -8.14 -6.70 6.38
N ILE A 88 -7.18 -6.72 7.29
CA ILE A 88 -6.36 -5.54 7.59
C ILE A 88 -5.39 -5.34 6.43
N LEU A 89 -5.45 -4.17 5.79
CA LEU A 89 -4.70 -3.89 4.57
C LEU A 89 -3.86 -2.61 4.73
N HIS A 90 -2.54 -2.78 4.70
CA HIS A 90 -1.58 -1.68 4.71
C HIS A 90 -0.50 -1.89 3.65
N SER A 91 -0.63 -1.25 2.49
CA SER A 91 0.26 -1.47 1.35
C SER A 91 0.30 -0.27 0.39
N PRO A 92 1.46 0.04 -0.24
CA PRO A 92 1.53 1.06 -1.28
C PRO A 92 0.96 0.59 -2.63
N GLY A 93 0.44 -0.65 -2.71
CA GLY A 93 -0.07 -1.24 -3.93
C GLY A 93 0.95 -2.13 -4.64
N GLY A 94 0.79 -2.30 -5.94
CA GLY A 94 1.51 -3.28 -6.74
C GLY A 94 0.85 -3.46 -8.10
N THR A 95 0.79 -4.67 -8.62
CA THR A 95 0.19 -4.92 -9.93
C THR A 95 -1.33 -5.15 -9.85
N ALA A 96 -2.05 -4.72 -10.88
CA ALA A 96 -3.50 -4.90 -10.96
C ALA A 96 -3.86 -6.39 -11.03
N GLU A 97 -3.10 -7.17 -11.78
CA GLU A 97 -3.29 -8.61 -11.96
C GLU A 97 -3.11 -9.39 -10.66
N ALA A 98 -2.18 -8.96 -9.79
CA ALA A 98 -2.01 -9.57 -8.48
C ALA A 98 -3.20 -9.24 -7.56
N ALA A 99 -3.69 -7.99 -7.59
CA ALA A 99 -4.91 -7.63 -6.89
C ALA A 99 -6.12 -8.44 -7.40
N GLU A 100 -6.25 -8.64 -8.71
CA GLU A 100 -7.29 -9.49 -9.31
C GLU A 100 -7.26 -10.90 -8.73
N ALA A 101 -6.10 -11.56 -8.81
CA ALA A 101 -5.95 -12.93 -8.36
C ALA A 101 -6.24 -13.08 -6.86
N ILE A 102 -5.82 -12.11 -6.03
CA ILE A 102 -6.14 -12.09 -4.60
C ILE A 102 -7.64 -11.91 -4.38
N VAL A 103 -8.29 -10.96 -5.07
CA VAL A 103 -9.72 -10.69 -4.93
C VAL A 103 -10.55 -11.90 -5.35
N GLU A 104 -10.26 -12.50 -6.51
CA GLU A 104 -10.95 -13.70 -6.99
C GLU A 104 -10.79 -14.87 -6.01
N TYR A 105 -9.58 -15.06 -5.47
CA TYR A 105 -9.33 -16.09 -4.48
C TYR A 105 -10.13 -15.88 -3.18
N LEU A 106 -10.13 -14.65 -2.65
CA LEU A 106 -10.87 -14.31 -1.44
C LEU A 106 -12.39 -14.39 -1.65
N ARG A 107 -12.92 -13.85 -2.74
CA ARG A 107 -14.36 -13.91 -3.09
C ARG A 107 -14.82 -15.32 -3.44
N GLY A 108 -13.95 -16.18 -3.98
CA GLY A 108 -14.23 -17.61 -4.15
C GLY A 108 -14.28 -18.39 -2.82
N ARG A 109 -13.91 -17.75 -1.71
CA ARG A 109 -13.76 -18.39 -0.40
C ARG A 109 -14.63 -17.82 0.71
N PHE A 110 -14.98 -16.55 0.64
CA PHE A 110 -15.78 -15.84 1.63
C PHE A 110 -16.88 -15.05 0.91
N ASP A 111 -18.13 -15.24 1.34
CA ASP A 111 -19.27 -14.53 0.74
C ASP A 111 -19.27 -13.05 1.09
N GLU A 112 -18.88 -12.74 2.34
CA GLU A 112 -18.76 -11.38 2.85
C GLU A 112 -17.32 -11.12 3.31
N PHE A 113 -16.73 -10.04 2.83
CA PHE A 113 -15.43 -9.58 3.30
C PHE A 113 -15.39 -8.07 3.49
N ARG A 114 -14.72 -7.65 4.56
CA ARG A 114 -14.53 -6.26 4.97
C ARG A 114 -13.06 -5.94 4.97
N VAL A 115 -12.69 -4.77 4.46
CA VAL A 115 -11.30 -4.30 4.49
C VAL A 115 -11.15 -3.25 5.58
N ILE A 116 -10.13 -3.41 6.42
CA ILE A 116 -9.80 -2.46 7.48
C ILE A 116 -8.47 -1.80 7.10
N VAL A 117 -8.47 -0.48 6.92
CA VAL A 117 -7.26 0.27 6.56
C VAL A 117 -6.78 1.02 7.79
N PRO A 118 -5.73 0.55 8.50
CA PRO A 118 -5.25 1.24 9.69
C PRO A 118 -4.67 2.60 9.34
N ILE A 119 -3.76 2.67 8.35
CA ILE A 119 -3.10 3.92 7.93
C ILE A 119 -3.34 4.21 6.45
N ALA A 120 -2.91 3.34 5.54
CA ALA A 120 -2.95 3.61 4.12
C ALA A 120 -3.02 2.34 3.25
N ALA A 121 -3.85 2.40 2.21
CA ALA A 121 -3.85 1.45 1.10
C ALA A 121 -3.85 2.24 -0.21
N MET A 122 -2.85 2.04 -1.07
CA MET A 122 -2.69 2.81 -2.32
C MET A 122 -2.76 1.92 -3.55
N SER A 123 -3.13 2.48 -4.71
CA SER A 123 -3.07 1.81 -6.01
C SER A 123 -3.79 0.45 -6.00
N ALA A 124 -3.10 -0.64 -6.34
CA ALA A 124 -3.66 -2.00 -6.28
C ALA A 124 -4.28 -2.37 -4.92
N ALA A 125 -3.77 -1.83 -3.80
CA ALA A 125 -4.38 -2.05 -2.48
C ALA A 125 -5.72 -1.31 -2.33
N THR A 126 -5.86 -0.12 -2.90
CA THR A 126 -7.17 0.54 -3.03
C THR A 126 -8.12 -0.32 -3.85
N MET A 127 -7.64 -0.92 -4.96
CA MET A 127 -8.48 -1.80 -5.78
C MET A 127 -8.99 -3.01 -4.98
N VAL A 128 -8.14 -3.67 -4.19
CA VAL A 128 -8.56 -4.76 -3.27
C VAL A 128 -9.62 -4.26 -2.27
N ALA A 129 -9.46 -3.05 -1.73
CA ALA A 129 -10.44 -2.45 -0.83
C ALA A 129 -11.80 -2.20 -1.50
N MET A 130 -11.81 -1.81 -2.78
CA MET A 130 -13.05 -1.60 -3.55
C MET A 130 -13.81 -2.89 -3.84
N ALA A 131 -13.14 -4.05 -3.72
CA ALA A 131 -13.81 -5.33 -3.82
C ALA A 131 -14.53 -5.75 -2.55
N ALA A 132 -14.38 -5.04 -1.42
CA ALA A 132 -15.03 -5.37 -0.15
C ALA A 132 -16.52 -4.99 -0.12
N ASP A 133 -17.26 -5.58 0.81
CA ASP A 133 -18.65 -5.18 1.10
C ASP A 133 -18.71 -3.84 1.86
N GLU A 134 -17.70 -3.56 2.67
CA GLU A 134 -17.51 -2.29 3.37
C GLU A 134 -16.04 -2.10 3.75
N ILE A 135 -15.68 -0.84 4.06
CA ILE A 135 -14.33 -0.47 4.48
C ILE A 135 -14.38 0.17 5.86
N VAL A 136 -13.49 -0.25 6.77
CA VAL A 136 -13.29 0.43 8.07
C VAL A 136 -12.06 1.32 7.96
N MET A 137 -12.22 2.61 8.28
CA MET A 137 -11.15 3.60 8.22
C MET A 137 -11.21 4.53 9.42
N GLY A 138 -10.05 4.86 9.98
CA GLY A 138 -9.93 5.97 10.92
C GLY A 138 -9.93 7.32 10.21
N ALA A 139 -10.14 8.39 10.98
CA ALA A 139 -10.08 9.77 10.49
C ALA A 139 -8.70 10.14 9.91
N HIS A 140 -7.65 9.41 10.31
CA HIS A 140 -6.28 9.55 9.82
C HIS A 140 -5.96 8.63 8.63
N SER A 141 -6.75 7.59 8.43
CA SER A 141 -6.53 6.60 7.38
C SER A 141 -6.79 7.22 6.00
N GLN A 142 -6.23 6.59 4.96
CA GLN A 142 -6.37 7.04 3.59
C GLN A 142 -6.32 5.91 2.57
N LEU A 143 -7.10 6.08 1.50
CA LEU A 143 -6.88 5.36 0.26
C LEU A 143 -6.06 6.23 -0.71
N GLY A 144 -5.52 5.59 -1.74
CA GLY A 144 -4.83 6.26 -2.85
C GLY A 144 -5.55 6.11 -4.18
N PRO A 145 -5.21 6.94 -5.17
CA PRO A 145 -5.65 6.77 -6.55
C PRO A 145 -5.37 5.36 -7.09
N ILE A 146 -6.21 4.92 -8.03
CA ILE A 146 -6.00 3.64 -8.76
C ILE A 146 -5.36 3.85 -10.14
N ASP A 147 -4.87 5.06 -10.44
CA ASP A 147 -4.25 5.36 -11.74
C ASP A 147 -2.97 4.54 -11.92
N PRO A 148 -2.83 3.77 -13.01
CA PRO A 148 -1.68 2.91 -13.20
C PRO A 148 -0.42 3.71 -13.50
N GLN A 149 0.71 3.23 -12.98
CA GLN A 149 2.03 3.76 -13.28
C GLN A 149 2.81 2.78 -14.14
N LEU A 150 3.50 3.30 -15.15
CA LEU A 150 4.35 2.50 -16.04
C LEU A 150 5.81 2.90 -15.85
N THR A 151 6.67 1.90 -15.75
CA THR A 151 8.12 2.10 -15.82
C THR A 151 8.59 1.99 -17.27
N ILE A 152 9.17 3.06 -17.77
CA ILE A 152 9.67 3.19 -19.13
C ILE A 152 11.19 3.17 -19.09
N ALA A 153 11.84 2.39 -19.95
CA ALA A 153 13.28 2.44 -20.11
C ALA A 153 13.68 3.69 -20.89
N THR A 154 14.45 4.59 -20.28
CA THR A 154 15.06 5.74 -20.98
C THR A 154 16.58 5.56 -21.06
N PRO A 155 17.29 6.30 -21.95
CA PRO A 155 18.75 6.26 -22.02
C PRO A 155 19.45 6.60 -20.69
N GLU A 156 18.80 7.38 -19.84
CA GLU A 156 19.30 7.78 -18.51
C GLU A 156 18.93 6.78 -17.40
N GLY A 157 18.16 5.75 -17.72
CA GLY A 157 17.68 4.72 -16.79
C GLY A 157 16.14 4.57 -16.80
N PRO A 158 15.60 3.58 -16.06
CA PRO A 158 14.16 3.41 -15.94
C PRO A 158 13.52 4.61 -15.22
N ARG A 159 12.38 5.08 -15.73
CA ARG A 159 11.57 6.12 -15.09
C ARG A 159 10.13 5.67 -15.00
N SER A 160 9.52 5.85 -13.83
CA SER A 160 8.09 5.62 -13.65
C SER A 160 7.29 6.90 -13.86
N ALA A 161 6.18 6.79 -14.56
CA ALA A 161 5.24 7.89 -14.74
C ALA A 161 3.79 7.36 -14.77
N PRO A 162 2.80 8.16 -14.35
CA PRO A 162 1.39 7.84 -14.51
C PRO A 162 1.03 7.64 -15.98
N ALA A 163 0.23 6.62 -16.29
CA ALA A 163 -0.29 6.35 -17.62
C ALA A 163 -0.96 7.59 -18.24
N ALA A 164 -1.75 8.31 -17.43
CA ALA A 164 -2.46 9.50 -17.85
C ALA A 164 -1.53 10.64 -18.27
N ALA A 165 -0.39 10.80 -17.59
CA ALA A 165 0.60 11.82 -17.91
C ALA A 165 1.35 11.48 -19.22
N ILE A 166 1.68 10.20 -19.43
CA ILE A 166 2.29 9.72 -20.67
C ILE A 166 1.31 9.95 -21.84
N ARG A 167 0.04 9.57 -21.67
CA ARG A 167 -1.00 9.81 -22.69
C ARG A 167 -1.17 11.30 -22.99
N ALA A 168 -1.20 12.14 -21.97
CA ALA A 168 -1.31 13.59 -22.14
C ALA A 168 -0.16 14.14 -22.99
N GLN A 169 1.07 13.65 -22.78
CA GLN A 169 2.22 14.04 -23.60
C GLN A 169 2.06 13.64 -25.08
N PHE A 170 1.53 12.45 -25.37
CA PHE A 170 1.22 12.05 -26.76
C PHE A 170 0.17 12.96 -27.40
N VAL A 171 -0.87 13.33 -26.64
CA VAL A 171 -1.93 14.23 -27.12
C VAL A 171 -1.38 15.63 -27.39
N GLU A 172 -0.55 16.15 -26.48
CA GLU A 172 0.13 17.44 -26.61
C GLU A 172 1.03 17.46 -27.84
N ALA A 173 1.92 16.47 -28.00
CA ALA A 173 2.80 16.38 -29.15
C ALA A 173 2.02 16.33 -30.48
N ARG A 174 0.93 15.57 -30.54
CA ARG A 174 0.07 15.49 -31.73
C ARG A 174 -0.62 16.83 -32.02
N SER A 175 -1.07 17.54 -31.00
CA SER A 175 -1.74 18.84 -31.15
C SER A 175 -0.75 19.91 -31.61
N ASP A 176 0.40 20.01 -30.93
CA ASP A 176 1.45 20.99 -31.21
C ASP A 176 2.02 20.80 -32.62
N LEU A 177 2.41 19.58 -33.01
CA LEU A 177 2.99 19.33 -34.34
C LEU A 177 2.00 19.51 -35.49
N LYS A 178 0.70 19.46 -35.22
CA LYS A 178 -0.35 19.74 -36.21
C LYS A 178 -0.43 21.24 -36.52
N GLU A 179 -0.24 22.09 -35.51
CA GLU A 179 -0.31 23.54 -35.61
C GLU A 179 1.05 24.17 -35.95
N HIS A 180 2.13 23.57 -35.42
CA HIS A 180 3.52 24.03 -35.48
C HIS A 180 4.47 22.92 -35.96
N PRO A 181 4.46 22.56 -37.26
CA PRO A 181 5.36 21.55 -37.80
C PRO A 181 6.86 21.85 -37.55
N GLU A 182 7.23 23.12 -37.38
CA GLU A 182 8.57 23.58 -37.01
C GLU A 182 9.06 23.06 -35.64
N HIS A 183 8.16 22.68 -34.74
CA HIS A 183 8.50 22.11 -33.43
C HIS A 183 8.96 20.64 -33.51
N THR A 184 8.93 20.02 -34.70
CA THR A 184 9.35 18.61 -34.91
C THR A 184 10.73 18.32 -34.31
N ALA A 185 11.69 19.24 -34.46
CA ALA A 185 13.04 19.06 -33.95
C ALA A 185 13.10 18.99 -32.41
N ALA A 186 12.17 19.65 -31.70
CA ALA A 186 12.09 19.63 -30.25
C ALA A 186 11.41 18.35 -29.72
N TRP A 187 10.40 17.84 -30.43
CA TRP A 187 9.68 16.62 -30.04
C TRP A 187 10.43 15.32 -30.38
N LEU A 188 11.26 15.31 -31.43
CA LEU A 188 11.90 14.09 -31.91
C LEU A 188 12.73 13.34 -30.83
N PRO A 189 13.53 14.00 -29.98
CA PRO A 189 14.24 13.32 -28.89
C PRO A 189 13.29 12.71 -27.85
N ILE A 190 12.20 13.41 -27.51
CA ILE A 190 11.21 12.96 -26.52
C ILE A 190 10.49 11.72 -27.06
N LEU A 191 9.95 11.78 -28.28
CA LEU A 191 9.22 10.68 -28.90
C LEU A 191 10.10 9.45 -29.15
N ARG A 192 11.40 9.64 -29.44
CA ARG A 192 12.36 8.52 -29.56
C ARG A 192 12.64 7.82 -28.24
N SER A 193 12.51 8.53 -27.11
CA SER A 193 12.67 7.93 -25.78
C SER A 193 11.47 7.08 -25.36
N MET A 194 10.36 7.17 -26.10
CA MET A 194 9.14 6.40 -25.82
C MET A 194 9.19 5.04 -26.50
N ALA A 195 8.87 3.99 -25.74
CA ALA A 195 8.85 2.62 -26.26
C ALA A 195 7.72 2.43 -27.31
N PRO A 196 7.89 1.53 -28.29
CA PRO A 196 6.81 1.11 -29.17
C PRO A 196 5.58 0.65 -28.37
N ALA A 197 4.39 0.94 -28.88
CA ALA A 197 3.10 0.61 -28.26
C ALA A 197 2.84 1.24 -26.86
N LEU A 198 3.71 2.12 -26.35
CA LEU A 198 3.55 2.72 -25.02
C LEU A 198 2.20 3.41 -24.81
N LEU A 199 1.70 4.15 -25.80
CA LEU A 199 0.39 4.80 -25.70
C LEU A 199 -0.73 3.77 -25.50
N GLN A 200 -0.72 2.69 -26.27
CA GLN A 200 -1.70 1.61 -26.16
C GLN A 200 -1.61 0.94 -24.78
N LEU A 201 -0.40 0.66 -24.29
CA LEU A 201 -0.19 0.10 -22.95
C LEU A 201 -0.73 1.00 -21.85
N CYS A 202 -0.56 2.32 -21.97
CA CYS A 202 -1.14 3.28 -21.01
C CYS A 202 -2.66 3.24 -21.03
N GLU A 203 -3.27 3.26 -22.22
CA GLU A 203 -4.73 3.20 -22.37
C GLU A 203 -5.31 1.89 -21.85
N ASP A 204 -4.65 0.77 -22.08
CA ASP A 204 -5.13 -0.54 -21.66
C ASP A 204 -4.96 -0.73 -20.14
N ALA A 205 -3.87 -0.24 -19.55
CA ALA A 205 -3.71 -0.25 -18.09
C ALA A 205 -4.78 0.59 -17.39
N GLU A 206 -5.11 1.77 -17.92
CA GLU A 206 -6.18 2.62 -17.38
C GLU A 206 -7.55 1.95 -17.49
N LYS A 207 -7.85 1.34 -18.65
CA LYS A 207 -9.09 0.58 -18.85
C LYS A 207 -9.18 -0.61 -17.90
N LEU A 208 -8.09 -1.36 -17.73
CA LEU A 208 -8.03 -2.53 -16.86
C LEU A 208 -8.38 -2.15 -15.42
N SER A 209 -7.61 -1.25 -14.81
CA SER A 209 -7.83 -0.79 -13.44
C SER A 209 -9.25 -0.25 -13.20
N LYS A 210 -9.75 0.60 -14.11
CA LYS A 210 -11.11 1.12 -14.03
C LYS A 210 -12.16 0.01 -14.14
N SER A 211 -12.03 -0.89 -15.12
CA SER A 211 -13.01 -1.96 -15.35
C SER A 211 -13.12 -2.92 -14.17
N MET A 212 -12.00 -3.26 -13.54
CA MET A 212 -11.97 -4.13 -12.36
C MET A 212 -12.67 -3.48 -11.17
N VAL A 213 -12.34 -2.22 -10.87
CA VAL A 213 -12.96 -1.50 -9.75
C VAL A 213 -14.45 -1.27 -10.00
N THR A 214 -14.86 -0.92 -11.22
CA THR A 214 -16.27 -0.82 -11.59
C THR A 214 -16.99 -2.15 -11.36
N ASP A 215 -16.45 -3.26 -11.86
CA ASP A 215 -17.05 -4.59 -11.72
C ASP A 215 -17.22 -4.98 -10.25
N TRP A 216 -16.16 -4.79 -9.45
CA TRP A 216 -16.18 -5.18 -8.04
C TRP A 216 -17.10 -4.32 -7.19
N LEU A 217 -17.12 -3.00 -7.38
CA LEU A 217 -18.04 -2.11 -6.68
C LEU A 217 -19.49 -2.48 -6.99
N SER A 218 -19.81 -2.65 -8.28
CA SER A 218 -21.15 -3.01 -8.77
C SER A 218 -21.64 -4.34 -8.20
N ARG A 219 -20.77 -5.36 -8.17
CA ARG A 219 -21.12 -6.70 -7.66
C ARG A 219 -21.23 -6.79 -6.14
N TYR A 220 -20.47 -5.99 -5.40
CA TYR A 220 -20.31 -6.18 -3.96
C TYR A 220 -20.83 -5.00 -3.14
N MET A 221 -20.08 -3.91 -3.06
CA MET A 221 -20.40 -2.78 -2.17
C MET A 221 -21.69 -2.06 -2.57
N PHE A 222 -21.96 -1.95 -3.87
CA PHE A 222 -23.10 -1.23 -4.43
C PHE A 222 -24.22 -2.16 -4.89
N ARG A 223 -24.15 -3.47 -4.59
CA ARG A 223 -25.12 -4.46 -5.09
C ARG A 223 -26.58 -4.12 -4.76
N ASP A 224 -26.80 -3.39 -3.67
CA ASP A 224 -28.11 -2.99 -3.15
C ASP A 224 -28.47 -1.53 -3.51
N HIS A 225 -27.68 -0.85 -4.35
CA HIS A 225 -28.02 0.45 -4.91
C HIS A 225 -29.09 0.31 -6.01
N ASP A 226 -29.79 1.41 -6.32
CA ASP A 226 -30.79 1.43 -7.40
C ASP A 226 -30.15 1.23 -8.79
N GLU A 227 -28.96 1.82 -9.02
CA GLU A 227 -28.18 1.67 -10.25
C GLU A 227 -26.72 1.26 -9.97
N PRO A 228 -26.46 0.01 -9.50
CA PRO A 228 -25.15 -0.42 -9.01
C PRO A 228 -24.01 -0.19 -10.01
N GLN A 229 -24.27 -0.50 -11.28
CA GLN A 229 -23.30 -0.34 -12.35
C GLN A 229 -22.97 1.13 -12.61
N ARG A 230 -23.97 2.01 -12.58
CA ARG A 230 -23.79 3.43 -12.83
C ARG A 230 -23.01 4.10 -11.71
N ASP A 231 -23.35 3.78 -10.47
CA ASP A 231 -22.67 4.30 -9.29
C ASP A 231 -21.21 3.82 -9.23
N ALA A 232 -20.98 2.56 -9.58
CA ALA A 232 -19.63 1.99 -9.66
C ALA A 232 -18.77 2.67 -10.72
N GLU A 233 -19.33 2.98 -11.90
CA GLU A 233 -18.62 3.73 -12.94
C GLU A 233 -18.22 5.13 -12.47
N ILE A 234 -19.12 5.86 -11.79
CA ILE A 234 -18.85 7.20 -11.26
C ILE A 234 -17.74 7.15 -10.21
N ALA A 235 -17.80 6.19 -9.28
CA ALA A 235 -16.77 6.00 -8.27
C ALA A 235 -15.42 5.62 -8.89
N ALA A 236 -15.38 4.65 -9.81
CA ALA A 236 -14.16 4.22 -10.47
C ALA A 236 -13.52 5.33 -11.32
N ASP A 237 -14.33 6.14 -12.00
CA ASP A 237 -13.87 7.34 -12.70
C ASP A 237 -13.21 8.34 -11.74
N ALA A 238 -13.87 8.64 -10.62
CA ALA A 238 -13.32 9.55 -9.63
C ALA A 238 -12.04 9.04 -8.97
N LEU A 239 -11.89 7.72 -8.78
CA LEU A 239 -10.70 7.10 -8.18
C LEU A 239 -9.52 7.00 -9.15
N SER A 240 -9.77 7.02 -10.47
CA SER A 240 -8.75 6.93 -11.52
C SER A 240 -8.36 8.27 -12.14
N ASP A 241 -9.09 9.36 -11.83
CA ASP A 241 -8.85 10.69 -12.40
C ASP A 241 -7.56 11.34 -11.86
N TYR A 242 -6.44 11.01 -12.50
CA TYR A 242 -5.14 11.61 -12.22
C TYR A 242 -5.13 13.14 -12.24
N SER A 243 -5.95 13.78 -13.09
CA SER A 243 -5.96 15.24 -13.21
C SER A 243 -6.47 15.91 -11.94
N SER A 244 -7.46 15.31 -11.28
CA SER A 244 -7.95 15.75 -9.99
C SER A 244 -6.94 15.50 -8.87
N PHE A 245 -6.19 14.40 -8.95
CA PHE A 245 -5.24 14.01 -7.90
C PHE A 245 -3.93 14.79 -7.96
N MET A 246 -3.37 15.02 -9.15
CA MET A 246 -2.05 15.62 -9.38
C MET A 246 -0.85 14.86 -8.79
N SER A 247 -1.09 13.89 -7.92
CA SER A 247 -0.09 13.04 -7.27
C SER A 247 -0.70 11.68 -6.97
N HIS A 248 0.03 10.62 -7.31
CA HIS A 248 -0.35 9.23 -7.00
C HIS A 248 -0.32 8.94 -5.48
N ALA A 249 0.32 9.80 -4.68
CA ALA A 249 0.31 9.69 -3.22
C ALA A 249 -0.77 10.57 -2.56
N ARG A 250 -1.67 11.17 -3.35
CA ARG A 250 -2.69 12.06 -2.79
C ARG A 250 -3.71 11.29 -1.98
N ARG A 251 -3.96 11.79 -0.78
CA ARG A 251 -4.93 11.25 0.16
C ARG A 251 -6.36 11.25 -0.40
N LEU A 252 -7.00 10.09 -0.37
CA LEU A 252 -8.46 9.92 -0.38
C LEU A 252 -8.94 9.60 1.04
N GLY A 253 -9.50 10.60 1.72
CA GLY A 253 -10.04 10.46 3.07
C GLY A 253 -11.51 10.03 3.07
N VAL A 254 -12.00 9.66 4.26
CA VAL A 254 -13.37 9.15 4.50
C VAL A 254 -14.46 10.03 3.89
N GLY A 255 -14.38 11.36 4.06
CA GLY A 255 -15.39 12.28 3.52
C GLY A 255 -15.53 12.17 2.00
N ARG A 256 -14.41 12.14 1.27
CA ARG A 256 -14.42 12.01 -0.19
C ARG A 256 -14.93 10.65 -0.64
N LEU A 257 -14.61 9.58 0.09
CA LEU A 257 -15.11 8.24 -0.24
C LEU A 257 -16.64 8.17 -0.08
N ARG A 258 -17.18 8.75 1.00
CA ARG A 258 -18.64 8.83 1.23
C ARG A 258 -19.36 9.66 0.16
N GLU A 259 -18.76 10.74 -0.32
CA GLU A 259 -19.29 11.51 -1.46
C GLU A 259 -19.42 10.67 -2.74
N LEU A 260 -18.58 9.65 -2.90
CA LEU A 260 -18.62 8.69 -4.03
C LEU A 260 -19.56 7.51 -3.77
N GLY A 261 -20.31 7.51 -2.66
CA GLY A 261 -21.18 6.40 -2.26
C GLY A 261 -20.45 5.22 -1.62
N ILE A 262 -19.13 5.26 -1.49
CA ILE A 262 -18.33 4.17 -0.90
C ILE A 262 -18.69 4.01 0.58
N LYS A 263 -19.06 2.79 0.96
CA LYS A 263 -19.48 2.44 2.32
C LYS A 263 -18.27 2.38 3.26
N VAL A 264 -18.09 3.45 4.03
CA VAL A 264 -17.01 3.56 5.03
C VAL A 264 -17.58 3.61 6.45
N VAL A 265 -17.18 2.66 7.29
CA VAL A 265 -17.42 2.62 8.74
C VAL A 265 -16.27 3.35 9.44
N ASP A 266 -16.60 4.28 10.33
CA ASP A 266 -15.58 5.00 11.11
C ASP A 266 -14.95 4.05 12.14
N LEU A 267 -13.63 3.90 12.11
CA LEU A 267 -12.91 3.07 13.07
C LEU A 267 -13.14 3.57 14.51
N GLU A 268 -13.27 4.89 14.68
CA GLU A 268 -13.56 5.57 15.94
C GLU A 268 -15.00 5.34 16.46
N SER A 269 -15.86 4.63 15.71
CA SER A 269 -17.23 4.31 16.19
C SER A 269 -17.27 3.20 17.24
N ASP A 270 -16.18 2.44 17.40
CA ASP A 270 -16.00 1.41 18.43
C ASP A 270 -14.56 1.49 18.98
N ASP A 271 -14.42 2.05 20.19
CA ASP A 271 -13.14 2.24 20.87
C ASP A 271 -12.33 0.94 20.98
N LYS A 272 -13.01 -0.20 21.21
CA LYS A 272 -12.33 -1.49 21.35
C LYS A 272 -11.88 -2.03 20.00
N LEU A 273 -12.68 -1.86 18.95
CA LEU A 273 -12.26 -2.18 17.58
C LEU A 273 -11.04 -1.35 17.17
N GLN A 274 -11.09 -0.04 17.41
CA GLN A 274 -9.98 0.87 17.14
C GLN A 274 -8.70 0.41 17.85
N ASP A 275 -8.80 0.13 19.14
CA ASP A 275 -7.68 -0.31 19.95
C ASP A 275 -7.06 -1.60 19.41
N LEU A 276 -7.89 -2.60 19.08
CA LEU A 276 -7.42 -3.88 18.57
C LEU A 276 -6.77 -3.76 17.18
N VAL A 277 -7.40 -3.03 16.26
CA VAL A 277 -6.86 -2.80 14.90
C VAL A 277 -5.50 -2.11 14.97
N LEU A 278 -5.38 -1.03 15.76
CA LEU A 278 -4.12 -0.31 15.89
C LEU A 278 -3.06 -1.13 16.63
N SER A 279 -3.46 -1.96 17.60
CA SER A 279 -2.54 -2.88 18.28
C SER A 279 -1.94 -3.92 17.32
N VAL A 280 -2.77 -4.51 16.44
CA VAL A 280 -2.30 -5.42 15.38
C VAL A 280 -1.31 -4.69 14.47
N HIS A 281 -1.70 -3.51 13.96
CA HIS A 281 -0.84 -2.70 13.09
C HIS A 281 0.51 -2.37 13.76
N HIS A 282 0.51 -1.91 15.01
CA HIS A 282 1.74 -1.60 15.74
C HIS A 282 2.60 -2.84 16.01
N ALA A 283 1.99 -3.99 16.33
CA ALA A 283 2.72 -5.25 16.50
C ALA A 283 3.39 -5.73 15.20
N VAL A 284 2.73 -5.55 14.05
CA VAL A 284 3.30 -5.82 12.73
C VAL A 284 4.47 -4.87 12.43
N ASN A 285 4.30 -3.56 12.66
CA ASN A 285 5.38 -2.58 12.50
C ASN A 285 6.60 -2.91 13.37
N HIS A 286 6.39 -3.27 14.64
CA HIS A 286 7.47 -3.72 15.52
C HIS A 286 8.17 -4.96 14.96
N THR A 287 7.41 -5.92 14.42
CA THR A 287 8.00 -7.09 13.76
C THR A 287 8.90 -6.69 12.59
N MET A 288 8.40 -5.85 11.67
CA MET A 288 9.16 -5.41 10.48
C MET A 288 10.41 -4.61 10.84
N ASN A 289 10.28 -3.69 11.81
CA ASN A 289 11.37 -2.83 12.26
C ASN A 289 12.50 -3.58 12.99
N HIS A 290 12.31 -4.83 13.42
CA HIS A 290 13.31 -5.54 14.23
C HIS A 290 13.77 -6.88 13.66
N THR A 291 13.11 -7.41 12.62
CA THR A 291 13.36 -8.80 12.16
C THR A 291 13.75 -8.94 10.68
N GLY A 292 13.86 -7.82 9.95
CA GLY A 292 14.11 -7.83 8.50
C GLY A 292 12.94 -8.36 7.66
N VAL A 293 11.77 -8.53 8.29
CA VAL A 293 10.50 -8.78 7.59
C VAL A 293 10.09 -7.51 6.87
N VAL A 294 9.76 -7.63 5.59
CA VAL A 294 9.34 -6.51 4.73
C VAL A 294 7.91 -6.68 4.21
N LYS A 295 7.36 -7.89 4.31
CA LYS A 295 5.96 -8.20 4.03
C LYS A 295 5.49 -9.33 4.94
N LEU A 296 4.29 -9.17 5.49
CA LEU A 296 3.69 -10.10 6.44
C LEU A 296 2.23 -10.34 6.07
N VAL A 297 1.88 -11.61 5.96
CA VAL A 297 0.49 -12.07 5.81
C VAL A 297 0.21 -13.06 6.93
N GLU A 298 -0.78 -12.81 7.78
CA GLU A 298 -1.05 -13.67 8.94
C GLU A 298 -2.55 -13.74 9.25
N ASN A 299 -3.03 -14.89 9.73
CA ASN A 299 -4.42 -15.05 10.18
C ASN A 299 -4.55 -15.19 11.70
N ASN A 300 -5.78 -15.05 12.18
CA ASN A 300 -6.17 -15.19 13.60
C ASN A 300 -5.96 -16.61 14.19
N GLN A 301 -5.60 -17.61 13.38
CA GLN A 301 -5.26 -18.96 13.81
C GLN A 301 -3.73 -19.20 13.87
N GLY A 302 -2.91 -18.17 13.64
CA GLY A 302 -1.45 -18.23 13.73
C GLY A 302 -0.76 -18.78 12.48
N LYS A 303 -1.47 -18.95 11.36
CA LYS A 303 -0.84 -19.25 10.06
C LYS A 303 -0.25 -17.98 9.48
N THR A 304 0.99 -18.06 9.04
CA THR A 304 1.80 -16.90 8.69
C THR A 304 2.63 -17.16 7.45
N PHE A 305 2.61 -16.21 6.52
CA PHE A 305 3.62 -16.03 5.50
C PHE A 305 4.46 -14.77 5.80
N VAL A 306 5.78 -14.88 5.68
CA VAL A 306 6.69 -13.74 5.82
C VAL A 306 7.68 -13.66 4.67
N ARG A 307 7.83 -12.46 4.09
CA ARG A 307 8.98 -12.13 3.24
C ARG A 307 10.03 -11.47 4.10
N ARG A 308 11.23 -12.06 4.14
CA ARG A 308 12.41 -11.49 4.80
C ARG A 308 13.48 -11.22 3.78
N VAL A 309 14.17 -10.08 3.92
CA VAL A 309 15.35 -9.76 3.11
C VAL A 309 16.59 -9.93 3.97
N ALA A 310 17.45 -10.87 3.60
CA ALA A 310 18.65 -11.22 4.34
C ALA A 310 19.69 -10.08 4.30
N GLY A 311 20.44 -9.89 5.39
CA GLY A 311 21.53 -8.91 5.47
C GLY A 311 21.12 -7.51 5.94
N LEU A 312 19.82 -7.26 6.16
CA LEU A 312 19.34 -6.08 6.89
C LEU A 312 19.65 -6.24 8.37
N ALA A 313 20.85 -5.87 8.80
CA ALA A 313 21.08 -5.55 10.19
C ALA A 313 20.31 -4.25 10.46
N VAL A 314 19.10 -4.35 11.02
CA VAL A 314 18.42 -3.16 11.52
C VAL A 314 19.25 -2.66 12.69
N GLN A 315 20.04 -1.62 12.45
CA GLN A 315 20.78 -0.93 13.50
C GLN A 315 19.74 -0.25 14.40
N VAL A 316 19.33 -0.95 15.45
CA VAL A 316 18.59 -0.34 16.55
C VAL A 316 19.58 0.57 17.28
N GLY A 317 19.59 1.84 16.90
CA GLY A 317 20.22 2.87 17.73
C GLY A 317 19.52 2.88 19.10
N PRO A 318 20.25 3.02 20.21
CA PRO A 318 19.62 3.08 21.53
C PRO A 318 18.57 4.22 21.55
N PRO A 319 17.43 4.03 22.25
CA PRO A 319 16.40 5.05 22.34
C PRO A 319 17.00 6.33 22.93
N GLY A 320 16.91 7.45 22.21
CA GLY A 320 17.25 8.78 22.73
C GLY A 320 18.50 9.47 22.16
N GLN A 321 19.18 8.92 21.15
CA GLN A 321 20.14 9.73 20.38
C GLN A 321 19.51 10.19 19.07
N ALA A 322 19.16 11.47 19.01
CA ALA A 322 18.89 12.14 17.74
C ALA A 322 20.08 11.86 16.80
N PRO A 323 19.84 11.60 15.50
CA PRO A 323 20.93 11.42 14.54
C PRO A 323 21.81 12.65 14.63
N VAL A 324 23.09 12.48 14.99
CA VAL A 324 24.06 13.57 14.93
C VAL A 324 24.05 14.04 13.47
N PRO A 325 23.66 15.30 13.18
CA PRO A 325 23.61 15.77 11.81
C PRO A 325 24.99 15.61 11.21
N GLN A 326 25.12 14.83 10.12
CA GLN A 326 26.39 14.77 9.43
C GLN A 326 26.72 16.19 8.94
N PRO A 327 27.93 16.70 9.21
CA PRO A 327 28.26 18.06 8.85
C PRO A 327 28.15 18.24 7.35
N ASN A 328 27.37 19.24 6.96
CA ASN A 328 27.09 19.51 5.56
C ASN A 328 28.37 19.96 4.84
N ARG A 329 28.40 19.92 3.51
CA ARG A 329 29.62 20.14 2.71
C ARG A 329 30.33 21.48 3.01
N GLN A 330 29.59 22.49 3.46
CA GLN A 330 30.13 23.76 3.96
C GLN A 330 30.80 23.65 5.33
N GLN A 331 30.22 22.90 6.27
CA GLN A 331 30.78 22.67 7.61
C GLN A 331 32.06 21.83 7.56
N ARG A 332 32.16 20.85 6.63
CA ARG A 332 33.40 20.10 6.39
C ARG A 332 34.52 21.00 5.85
N ARG A 333 34.20 21.92 4.94
CA ARG A 333 35.15 22.90 4.40
C ARG A 333 35.60 23.94 5.44
N GLN A 334 34.74 24.27 6.39
CA GLN A 334 35.07 25.16 7.51
C GLN A 334 36.04 24.46 8.48
N ALA A 335 35.75 23.20 8.85
CA ALA A 335 36.60 22.40 9.73
C ALA A 335 38.01 22.16 9.14
N ASP A 336 38.10 21.87 7.83
CA ASP A 336 39.39 21.74 7.12
C ASP A 336 40.19 23.05 7.08
N ARG A 337 39.51 24.21 7.04
CA ARG A 337 40.17 25.52 7.10
C ARG A 337 40.68 25.86 8.49
N ASP A 338 39.93 25.51 9.53
CA ASP A 338 40.31 25.78 10.92
C ASP A 338 41.42 24.85 11.41
N HIS A 339 41.49 23.63 10.87
CA HIS A 339 42.60 22.69 11.14
C HIS A 339 43.94 23.18 10.56
N ARG A 340 43.91 23.90 9.43
CA ARG A 340 45.11 24.48 8.78
C ARG A 340 45.61 25.78 9.40
N LYS A 341 44.89 26.36 10.38
CA LYS A 341 45.25 27.64 11.01
C LYS A 341 45.80 27.52 12.43
N ARG A 342 46.00 26.31 12.95
CA ARG A 342 46.68 26.14 14.25
C ARG A 342 48.21 26.22 14.03
N PRO A 343 48.91 27.20 14.64
CA PRO A 343 50.36 27.19 14.65
C PRO A 343 50.84 26.06 15.58
N SER A 344 51.95 25.44 15.19
CA SER A 344 52.65 24.35 15.86
C SER A 344 53.02 24.63 17.31
#